data_AF-A0A0F9Q564-F1
#
_entry.id   AF-A0A0F9Q564-F1
#
_cell.length_a   1.000
_cell.length_b   1.000
_cell.length_c   1.000
_cell.angle_alpha   90.00
_cell.angle_beta   90.00
_cell.angle_gamma   90.00
#
_symmetry.space_group_name_H-M   'P 1'
#
loop_
_entity.id
_entity.type
_entity.pdbx_description
1 polymer ?
#
loop_
_entity_poly.entity_id
_entity_poly.type
_entity_poly.pdbx_seq_one_letter_code
_entity_poly.pdbx_strand_id
1 'polypeptide(L)'
;MAWERYISNTTGFETIAQLGGNHQARFFCDDAVGGVYVTKAPVAKLKMVPQVQFINTNIAWDVSASRTQSGTIDTFDLAFGGGGASDLTGQDWSSDPLTGNVQYTSTGQFTATLTVTDTLGNRSQPATLTIDIVDIANGIVKVYIATAVIPAFSPMFRAGPQSRPTRA
;
A
#
# COMPACT_ATOMS: atom_id res chain seq x y z
N MET A 1 30.57 -16.52 -38.92
CA MET A 1 29.78 -15.37 -38.43
C MET A 1 30.54 -14.77 -37.26
N ALA A 2 31.02 -13.54 -37.42
CA ALA A 2 31.78 -12.84 -36.40
C ALA A 2 30.81 -12.14 -35.44
N TRP A 3 31.02 -12.30 -34.14
CA TRP A 3 30.22 -11.66 -33.10
C TRP A 3 31.03 -10.49 -32.55
N GLU A 4 30.54 -9.27 -32.70
CA GLU A 4 31.12 -8.12 -32.01
C GLU A 4 30.58 -8.10 -30.59
N ARG A 5 31.47 -8.35 -29.62
CA ARG A 5 31.17 -8.26 -28.20
C ARG A 5 31.45 -6.84 -27.74
N TYR A 6 30.40 -6.04 -27.59
CA TYR A 6 30.52 -4.71 -26.99
C TYR A 6 30.59 -4.85 -25.46
N ILE A 7 31.69 -4.45 -24.85
CA ILE A 7 31.87 -4.46 -23.39
C ILE A 7 31.86 -3.00 -22.92
N SER A 8 30.81 -2.58 -22.23
CA SER A 8 30.74 -1.24 -21.59
C SER A 8 30.94 -1.39 -20.08
N ASN A 9 31.89 -0.65 -19.50
CA ASN A 9 32.30 -0.77 -18.10
C ASN A 9 31.60 0.22 -17.14
N THR A 10 30.42 0.74 -17.49
CA THR A 10 29.82 1.86 -16.75
C THR A 10 28.42 1.54 -16.26
N THR A 11 28.16 1.87 -15.00
CA THR A 11 26.99 1.49 -14.17
C THR A 11 25.66 2.17 -14.56
N GLY A 12 25.54 2.63 -15.79
CA GLY A 12 24.29 3.19 -16.31
C GLY A 12 24.40 3.36 -17.81
N PHE A 13 23.67 2.54 -18.58
CA PHE A 13 23.54 2.72 -20.01
C PHE A 13 22.15 2.29 -20.47
N GLU A 14 21.38 3.24 -21.00
CA GLU A 14 20.46 2.92 -22.09
C GLU A 14 21.31 2.64 -23.33
N THR A 15 21.29 1.40 -23.80
CA THR A 15 21.95 1.03 -25.05
C THR A 15 20.90 0.99 -26.16
N ILE A 16 20.84 2.05 -26.98
CA ILE A 16 20.02 2.06 -28.19
C ILE A 16 20.88 1.46 -29.32
N ALA A 17 20.71 0.18 -29.60
CA ALA A 17 21.24 -0.44 -30.80
C ALA A 17 20.16 -0.43 -31.89
N GLN A 18 20.34 0.35 -32.96
CA GLN A 18 19.53 0.20 -34.17
C GLN A 18 20.00 -1.03 -34.93
N LEU A 19 19.44 -2.18 -34.56
CA LEU A 19 19.72 -3.45 -35.23
C LEU A 19 18.74 -3.60 -36.40
N GLY A 20 19.25 -3.65 -37.62
CA GLY A 20 18.45 -4.06 -38.78
C GLY A 20 18.07 -5.54 -38.67
N GLY A 21 16.77 -5.85 -38.72
CA GLY A 21 16.22 -7.22 -38.66
C GLY A 21 15.56 -7.59 -37.34
N ASN A 22 14.98 -8.81 -37.27
CA ASN A 22 14.36 -9.35 -36.05
C ASN A 22 15.43 -9.94 -35.12
N HIS A 23 15.86 -9.16 -34.13
CA HIS A 23 16.79 -9.62 -33.09
C HIS A 23 16.07 -9.75 -31.74
N GLN A 24 16.44 -10.76 -30.95
CA GLN A 24 16.05 -10.84 -29.54
C GLN A 24 17.18 -10.31 -28.68
N ALA A 25 16.92 -9.22 -27.94
CA ALA A 25 17.86 -8.72 -26.95
C ALA A 25 18.05 -9.78 -25.86
N ARG A 26 19.31 -10.12 -25.58
CA ARG A 26 19.69 -10.97 -24.44
C ARG A 26 20.67 -10.18 -23.58
N PHE A 27 20.26 -9.87 -22.36
CA PHE A 27 21.11 -9.24 -21.37
C PHE A 27 22.03 -10.31 -20.77
N PHE A 28 23.34 -10.09 -20.85
CA PHE A 28 24.34 -10.90 -20.16
C PHE A 28 24.92 -10.02 -19.05
N CYS A 29 24.70 -10.38 -17.79
CA CYS A 29 25.52 -9.84 -16.70
C CYS A 29 26.84 -10.62 -16.66
N ASP A 30 27.96 -9.90 -16.47
CA ASP A 30 29.29 -10.47 -16.21
C ASP A 30 29.48 -10.78 -14.71
N ASP A 31 28.42 -11.25 -14.05
CA ASP A 31 28.57 -11.85 -12.73
C ASP A 31 28.63 -13.37 -12.88
N ALA A 32 29.47 -14.02 -12.09
CA ALA A 32 29.56 -15.48 -12.04
C ALA A 32 28.28 -16.16 -11.51
N VAL A 33 27.21 -15.37 -11.28
CA VAL A 33 25.94 -15.79 -10.68
C VAL A 33 24.83 -15.93 -11.72
N GLY A 34 25.04 -15.47 -12.96
CA GLY A 34 24.30 -15.95 -14.13
C GLY A 34 22.79 -15.62 -14.11
N GLY A 35 22.40 -14.47 -13.55
CA GLY A 35 21.01 -14.04 -13.56
C GLY A 35 20.86 -12.52 -13.53
N VAL A 36 20.07 -11.97 -14.46
CA VAL A 36 19.51 -10.61 -14.30
C VAL A 36 18.41 -10.70 -13.24
N TYR A 37 18.70 -10.27 -12.01
CA TYR A 37 17.71 -10.17 -10.96
C TYR A 37 17.01 -8.80 -11.04
N VAL A 38 15.73 -8.81 -11.41
CA VAL A 38 14.87 -7.63 -11.22
C VAL A 38 14.41 -7.64 -9.77
N THR A 39 14.91 -6.72 -8.95
CA THR A 39 14.42 -6.55 -7.57
C THR A 39 12.99 -6.00 -7.62
N LYS A 40 12.13 -6.50 -6.73
CA LYS A 40 10.77 -5.98 -6.57
C LYS A 40 10.64 -5.26 -5.24
N ALA A 41 10.02 -4.09 -5.30
CA ALA A 41 9.66 -3.35 -4.10
C ALA A 41 8.75 -4.19 -3.18
N PRO A 42 8.90 -4.04 -1.85
CA PRO A 42 8.02 -4.68 -0.90
C PRO A 42 6.57 -4.19 -1.02
N VAL A 43 5.64 -4.95 -0.47
CA VAL A 43 4.21 -4.63 -0.39
C VAL A 43 3.85 -4.36 1.06
N ALA A 44 3.61 -3.09 1.39
CA ALA A 44 3.12 -2.66 2.69
C ALA A 44 1.67 -3.13 2.91
N LYS A 45 1.36 -3.53 4.14
CA LYS A 45 -0.01 -3.80 4.61
C LYS A 45 -0.18 -3.21 6.00
N LEU A 46 -1.06 -2.23 6.10
CA LEU A 46 -1.46 -1.60 7.36
C LEU A 46 -2.87 -2.05 7.73
N LYS A 47 -3.06 -2.39 9.00
CA LYS A 47 -4.37 -2.70 9.58
C LYS A 47 -4.58 -1.88 10.84
N MET A 48 -5.70 -1.15 10.89
CA MET A 48 -6.22 -0.46 12.07
C MET A 48 -7.75 -0.60 12.04
N VAL A 49 -8.32 -1.31 13.02
CA VAL A 49 -9.74 -1.69 13.03
C VAL A 49 -10.30 -1.53 14.44
N PRO A 50 -11.54 -1.03 14.62
CA PRO A 50 -12.40 -0.38 13.61
C PRO A 50 -11.84 0.94 13.06
N GLN A 51 -12.38 1.41 11.93
CA GLN A 51 -11.97 2.70 11.32
C GLN A 51 -12.65 3.92 11.96
N VAL A 52 -13.73 3.71 12.73
CA VAL A 52 -14.31 4.74 13.58
C VAL A 52 -13.91 4.42 15.01
N GLN A 53 -13.26 5.36 15.68
CA GLN A 53 -12.65 5.19 16.99
C GLN A 53 -12.95 6.39 17.89
N PHE A 54 -12.75 6.23 19.19
CA PHE A 54 -12.98 7.30 20.15
C PHE A 54 -11.69 8.01 20.52
N ILE A 55 -11.79 9.33 20.70
CA ILE A 55 -10.69 10.15 21.22
C ILE A 55 -10.11 9.56 22.52
N ASN A 56 -8.80 9.67 22.71
CA ASN A 56 -8.06 9.19 23.88
C ASN A 56 -8.17 7.67 24.17
N THR A 57 -8.53 6.86 23.17
CA THR A 57 -8.53 5.39 23.29
C THR A 57 -7.33 4.76 22.59
N ASN A 58 -6.90 3.59 23.09
CA ASN A 58 -5.83 2.82 22.46
C ASN A 58 -6.35 2.14 21.20
N ILE A 59 -5.90 2.60 20.04
CA ILE A 59 -6.22 2.03 18.74
C ILE A 59 -5.08 1.09 18.35
N ALA A 60 -5.41 -0.17 18.12
CA ALA A 60 -4.43 -1.16 17.68
C ALA A 60 -4.03 -0.92 16.21
N TRP A 61 -2.72 -1.02 15.96
CA TRP A 61 -2.16 -1.06 14.61
C TRP A 61 -1.35 -2.35 14.43
N ASP A 62 -1.35 -2.86 13.21
CA ASP A 62 -0.64 -4.07 12.80
C ASP A 62 -0.10 -3.90 11.39
N VAL A 63 1.22 -4.08 11.24
CA VAL A 63 1.93 -4.00 9.96
C VAL A 63 2.51 -5.34 9.51
N SER A 64 2.38 -6.38 10.34
CA SER A 64 3.08 -7.67 10.21
C SER A 64 2.77 -8.44 8.92
N ALA A 65 1.65 -8.12 8.26
CA ALA A 65 1.26 -8.73 6.99
C ALA A 65 2.03 -8.18 5.76
N SER A 66 2.87 -7.16 5.95
CA SER A 66 3.72 -6.65 4.87
C SER A 66 4.74 -7.70 4.44
N ARG A 67 5.09 -7.72 3.16
CA ARG A 67 5.95 -8.78 2.60
C ARG A 67 6.73 -8.29 1.40
N THR A 68 7.86 -8.92 1.12
CA THR A 68 8.66 -8.69 -0.09
C THR A 68 8.78 -9.96 -0.93
N GLN A 69 8.98 -9.79 -2.24
CA GLN A 69 9.31 -10.88 -3.17
C GLN A 69 10.82 -10.95 -3.48
N SER A 70 11.60 -9.99 -2.96
CA SER A 70 13.04 -9.88 -3.15
C SER A 70 13.68 -9.39 -1.84
N GLY A 71 14.75 -10.05 -1.38
CA GLY A 71 15.39 -9.71 -0.11
C GLY A 71 14.50 -9.99 1.11
N THR A 72 14.69 -9.19 2.16
CA THR A 72 13.92 -9.18 3.41
C THR A 72 13.52 -7.75 3.75
N ILE A 73 12.39 -7.55 4.44
CA ILE A 73 12.05 -6.21 4.94
C ILE A 73 13.05 -5.85 6.04
N ASP A 74 13.57 -4.62 5.98
CA ASP A 74 14.60 -4.08 6.87
C ASP A 74 13.97 -3.09 7.86
N THR A 75 13.23 -2.11 7.34
CA THR A 75 12.64 -1.05 8.17
C THR A 75 11.21 -0.69 7.77
N PHE A 76 10.49 -0.04 8.69
CA PHE A 76 9.21 0.58 8.40
C PHE A 76 9.06 1.99 8.99
N ASP A 77 8.31 2.81 8.26
CA ASP A 77 7.83 4.12 8.67
C ASP A 77 6.30 4.07 8.73
N LEU A 78 5.70 4.44 9.87
CA LEU A 78 4.26 4.54 10.05
C LEU A 78 3.91 5.95 10.54
N ALA A 79 3.36 6.76 9.64
CA ALA A 79 2.80 8.05 9.97
C ALA A 79 1.32 7.91 10.30
N PHE A 80 0.86 8.44 11.43
CA PHE A 80 -0.55 8.41 11.84
C PHE A 80 -1.36 9.59 11.29
N GLY A 81 -0.69 10.58 10.69
CA GLY A 81 -1.35 11.69 10.01
C GLY A 81 -1.82 12.82 10.93
N GLY A 82 -1.38 12.82 12.20
CA GLY A 82 -1.60 13.91 13.15
C GLY A 82 -2.55 13.55 14.30
N GLY A 83 -3.29 14.55 14.76
CA GLY A 83 -4.25 14.40 15.87
C GLY A 83 -3.63 14.02 17.21
N GLY A 84 -2.37 14.41 17.42
CA GLY A 84 -1.60 14.12 18.64
C GLY A 84 -0.98 12.73 18.69
N ALA A 85 -1.21 11.88 17.68
CA ALA A 85 -0.50 10.62 17.53
C ALA A 85 0.96 10.84 17.14
N SER A 86 1.87 10.05 17.72
CA SER A 86 3.31 10.10 17.42
C SER A 86 3.67 9.09 16.34
N ASP A 87 4.25 9.58 15.25
CA ASP A 87 4.70 8.74 14.13
C ASP A 87 5.87 7.83 14.53
N LEU A 88 5.96 6.67 13.87
CA LEU A 88 7.08 5.75 13.97
C LEU A 88 7.95 5.90 12.73
N THR A 89 9.24 6.15 12.92
CA THR A 89 10.19 6.35 11.81
C THR A 89 11.40 5.44 11.97
N GLY A 90 11.82 4.81 10.87
CA GLY A 90 12.99 3.94 10.81
C GLY A 90 12.97 2.77 11.79
N GLN A 91 11.80 2.21 12.09
CA GLN A 91 11.69 1.06 12.99
C GLN A 91 12.29 -0.17 12.32
N ASP A 92 13.10 -0.94 13.05
CA ASP A 92 13.71 -2.17 12.58
C ASP A 92 12.68 -3.30 12.55
N TRP A 93 12.49 -3.88 11.37
CA TRP A 93 11.48 -4.93 11.14
C TRP A 93 11.70 -6.19 12.00
N SER A 94 12.95 -6.49 12.36
CA SER A 94 13.33 -7.72 13.04
C SER A 94 13.35 -7.60 14.56
N SER A 95 13.48 -6.38 15.09
CA SER A 95 13.67 -6.14 16.52
C SER A 95 12.56 -5.27 17.14
N ASP A 96 11.94 -4.38 16.37
CA ASP A 96 10.83 -3.54 16.86
C ASP A 96 9.47 -4.24 16.71
N PRO A 97 8.48 -3.87 17.55
CA PRO A 97 7.14 -4.45 17.46
C PRO A 97 6.45 -4.12 16.12
N LEU A 98 5.98 -5.16 15.42
CA LEU A 98 5.16 -5.03 14.22
C LEU A 98 3.67 -4.78 14.52
N THR A 99 3.32 -4.73 15.81
CA THR A 99 1.98 -4.43 16.32
C THR A 99 2.10 -3.56 17.55
N GLY A 100 1.14 -2.66 17.75
CA GLY A 100 1.10 -1.82 18.94
C GLY A 100 -0.17 -0.99 19.04
N ASN A 101 -0.10 0.07 19.82
CA ASN A 101 -1.21 0.97 20.09
C ASN A 101 -0.84 2.41 19.76
N VAL A 102 -1.83 3.21 19.37
CA VAL A 102 -1.72 4.66 19.21
C VAL A 102 -2.96 5.33 19.79
N GLN A 103 -2.82 6.57 20.27
CA GLN A 103 -3.93 7.38 20.75
C GLN A 103 -4.00 8.68 19.95
N TYR A 104 -5.21 9.09 19.58
CA TYR A 104 -5.49 10.42 19.04
C TYR A 104 -6.12 11.27 20.13
N THR A 105 -5.58 12.48 20.32
CA THR A 105 -5.99 13.44 21.35
C THR A 105 -6.85 14.57 20.79
N SER A 106 -7.19 14.52 19.50
CA SER A 106 -8.16 15.41 18.86
C SER A 106 -9.10 14.64 17.96
N THR A 107 -10.33 15.14 17.80
CA THR A 107 -11.30 14.59 16.85
C THR A 107 -10.96 14.97 15.41
N GLY A 108 -11.49 14.18 14.46
CA GLY A 108 -11.33 14.42 13.03
C GLY A 108 -10.98 13.17 12.25
N GLN A 109 -10.86 13.35 10.94
CA GLN A 109 -10.45 12.30 10.02
C GLN A 109 -8.93 12.36 9.80
N PHE A 110 -8.24 11.26 10.09
CA PHE A 110 -6.79 11.14 9.93
C PHE A 110 -6.46 10.03 8.93
N THR A 111 -5.38 10.20 8.18
CA THR A 111 -4.89 9.20 7.23
C THR A 111 -3.56 8.64 7.70
N ALA A 112 -3.59 7.41 8.20
CA ALA A 112 -2.39 6.67 8.54
C ALA A 112 -1.73 6.14 7.27
N THR A 113 -0.41 6.23 7.18
CA THR A 113 0.40 5.88 6.01
C THR A 113 1.58 5.02 6.43
N LEU A 114 1.64 3.80 5.93
CA LEU A 114 2.74 2.86 6.14
C LEU A 114 3.62 2.80 4.89
N THR A 115 4.93 2.87 5.09
CA THR A 115 5.92 2.50 4.08
C THR A 115 6.92 1.51 4.66
N VAL A 116 7.31 0.50 3.89
CA VAL A 116 8.34 -0.47 4.28
C VAL A 116 9.50 -0.44 3.29
N THR A 117 10.72 -0.66 3.78
CA THR A 117 11.95 -0.69 2.98
C THR A 117 12.63 -2.05 3.15
N ASP A 118 13.10 -2.65 2.05
CA ASP A 118 13.84 -3.90 2.09
C ASP A 118 15.36 -3.69 2.23
N THR A 119 16.09 -4.77 2.52
CA THR A 119 17.56 -4.78 2.68
C THR A 119 18.32 -4.43 1.39
N LEU A 120 17.64 -4.39 0.25
CA LEU A 120 18.19 -3.98 -1.05
C LEU A 120 17.89 -2.51 -1.35
N GLY A 121 17.25 -1.79 -0.41
CA GLY A 121 16.91 -0.37 -0.52
C GLY A 121 15.62 -0.10 -1.31
N ASN A 122 14.85 -1.12 -1.73
CA ASN A 122 13.58 -0.89 -2.41
C ASN A 122 12.52 -0.49 -1.39
N ARG A 123 11.78 0.57 -1.71
CA ARG A 123 10.72 1.13 -0.86
C ARG A 123 9.34 0.78 -1.44
N SER A 124 8.41 0.38 -0.58
CA SER A 124 7.05 0.03 -1.01
C SER A 124 6.29 1.25 -1.54
N GLN A 125 5.24 1.00 -2.33
CA GLN A 125 4.15 1.97 -2.43
C GLN A 125 3.51 2.17 -1.04
N PRO A 126 3.06 3.38 -0.69
CA PRO A 126 2.44 3.62 0.61
C PRO A 126 1.12 2.86 0.77
N ALA A 127 0.93 2.21 1.91
CA ALA A 127 -0.37 1.66 2.31
C ALA A 127 -1.07 2.68 3.21
N THR A 128 -2.25 3.15 2.80
CA THR A 128 -3.01 4.18 3.53
C THR A 128 -4.31 3.62 4.11
N LEU A 129 -4.69 4.13 5.27
CA LEU A 129 -5.97 3.84 5.91
C LEU A 129 -6.49 5.10 6.60
N THR A 130 -7.77 5.41 6.39
CA THR A 130 -8.43 6.55 7.03
C THR A 130 -9.12 6.11 8.31
N ILE A 131 -8.90 6.85 9.39
CA ILE A 131 -9.55 6.67 10.69
C ILE A 131 -10.34 7.94 11.01
N ASP A 132 -11.57 7.75 11.47
CA ASP A 132 -12.42 8.82 11.99
C ASP A 132 -12.42 8.77 13.52
N ILE A 133 -11.97 9.85 14.14
CA ILE A 133 -11.89 10.01 15.59
C ILE A 133 -13.04 10.88 16.05
N VAL A 134 -13.93 10.30 16.83
CA VAL A 134 -15.12 10.97 17.35
C VAL A 134 -15.06 11.10 18.86
N ASP A 135 -15.68 12.16 19.38
CA ASP A 135 -15.86 12.38 20.81
C ASP A 135 -17.34 12.22 21.18
N ILE A 136 -17.65 11.15 21.90
CA ILE A 136 -19.01 10.87 22.38
C ILE A 136 -19.30 11.53 23.73
N ALA A 137 -18.28 11.99 24.46
CA ALA A 137 -18.46 12.66 25.76
C ALA A 137 -19.06 14.06 25.57
N ASN A 138 -18.85 14.70 24.41
CA ASN A 138 -19.41 15.99 24.05
C ASN A 138 -20.78 15.92 23.33
N GLY A 139 -21.56 14.86 23.54
CA GLY A 139 -23.00 14.86 23.21
C GLY A 139 -23.42 14.18 21.92
N ILE A 140 -22.69 13.15 21.45
CA ILE A 140 -23.21 12.30 20.37
C ILE A 140 -24.32 11.41 20.91
N VAL A 141 -25.57 11.78 20.62
CA VAL A 141 -26.77 11.07 21.12
C VAL A 141 -26.98 9.71 20.45
N LYS A 142 -26.44 9.46 19.25
CA LYS A 142 -26.45 8.14 18.58
C LYS A 142 -25.25 7.97 17.64
N VAL A 143 -24.53 6.86 17.79
CA VAL A 143 -23.50 6.41 16.84
C VAL A 143 -24.13 5.31 15.96
N TYR A 144 -24.25 5.57 14.67
CA TYR A 144 -24.69 4.58 13.69
C TYR A 144 -23.45 4.02 12.97
N ILE A 145 -23.00 2.83 13.37
CA ILE A 145 -21.92 2.12 12.68
C ILE A 145 -22.55 1.29 11.56
N ALA A 146 -22.47 1.76 10.33
CA ALA A 146 -22.83 0.97 9.16
C ALA A 146 -21.60 0.19 8.67
N THR A 147 -21.63 -1.13 8.76
CA THR A 147 -20.70 -1.99 8.02
C THR A 147 -21.18 -2.06 6.58
N ALA A 148 -20.73 -1.13 5.73
CA ALA A 148 -20.98 -1.23 4.31
C ALA A 148 -20.14 -2.38 3.72
N VAL A 149 -20.74 -3.57 3.61
CA VAL A 149 -20.35 -4.50 2.56
C VAL A 149 -21.09 -4.01 1.33
N ILE A 150 -20.39 -3.40 0.38
CA ILE A 150 -20.95 -3.09 -0.95
C ILE A 150 -20.79 -4.35 -1.81
N PRO A 151 -21.79 -5.25 -1.95
CA PRO A 151 -21.80 -6.10 -3.11
C PRO A 151 -22.05 -5.20 -4.33
N ALA A 152 -21.24 -5.38 -5.38
CA ALA A 152 -21.36 -4.65 -6.63
C ALA A 152 -22.82 -4.63 -7.11
N PHE A 153 -23.46 -3.46 -7.00
CA PHE A 153 -24.76 -3.23 -7.64
C PHE A 153 -24.50 -3.19 -9.15
N SER A 154 -24.90 -4.23 -9.87
CA SER A 154 -25.06 -4.19 -11.32
C SER A 154 -26.45 -3.62 -11.62
N PRO A 155 -26.60 -2.37 -12.10
CA PRO A 155 -27.91 -1.86 -12.43
C PRO A 155 -28.33 -2.40 -13.81
N MET A 156 -28.94 -3.58 -13.86
CA MET A 156 -29.84 -3.90 -14.97
C MET A 156 -31.24 -3.43 -14.62
N PHE A 157 -31.48 -2.12 -14.71
CA PHE A 157 -32.83 -1.58 -14.69
C PHE A 157 -33.47 -1.84 -16.06
N ARG A 158 -34.10 -3.00 -16.24
CA ARG A 158 -34.99 -3.23 -17.40
C ARG A 158 -36.38 -2.75 -16.99
N ALA A 159 -36.69 -1.49 -17.32
CA ALA A 159 -38.04 -0.96 -17.20
C ALA A 159 -39.00 -1.82 -18.05
N GLY A 160 -39.96 -2.48 -17.42
CA GLY A 160 -41.10 -3.08 -18.12
C GLY A 160 -42.09 -2.00 -18.57
N PRO A 161 -42.80 -2.18 -19.70
CA PRO A 161 -43.80 -1.20 -20.13
C PRO A 161 -44.98 -1.15 -19.15
N GLN A 162 -45.24 0.03 -18.58
CA GLN A 162 -46.46 0.33 -17.81
C GLN A 162 -47.67 0.29 -18.75
N SER A 163 -48.63 -0.61 -18.49
CA SER A 163 -49.97 -0.52 -19.08
C SER A 163 -50.77 0.56 -18.35
N ARG A 164 -51.16 1.59 -19.11
CA ARG A 164 -52.01 2.70 -18.67
C ARG A 164 -53.47 2.23 -18.55
N PRO A 165 -54.18 2.47 -17.44
CA PRO A 165 -55.62 2.23 -17.40
C PRO A 165 -56.36 3.36 -18.14
N THR A 166 -57.13 2.99 -19.15
CA THR A 166 -58.13 3.87 -19.78
C THR A 166 -59.37 3.91 -18.89
N ARG A 167 -59.83 5.10 -18.54
CA ARG A 167 -61.10 5.34 -17.84
C ARG A 167 -62.09 5.92 -18.85
N ALA A 168 -63.09 5.12 -19.23
CA ALA A 168 -64.44 5.51 -19.65
C ALA A 168 -65.27 4.22 -19.76
#